data_AF-A0A938RE60-F1
#
_entry.id   AF-A0A938RE60-F1
#
_cell.length_a   1.000
_cell.length_b   1.000
_cell.length_c   1.000
_cell.angle_alpha   90.00
_cell.angle_beta   90.00
_cell.angle_gamma   90.00
#
_symmetry.space_group_name_H-M   'P 1'
#
loop_
_entity.id
_entity.type
_entity.pdbx_description
1 polymer ?
#
loop_
_entity_poly.entity_id
_entity_poly.type
_entity_poly.pdbx_seq_one_letter_code
_entity_poly.pdbx_strand_id
1 'polypeptide(L)' 'MSLKWMPREHEMKDHSRYGSEHWGKDAPCTVYEKKPLKDPKGNVIPGLYNAWIRLNNPNQYNSYTTEMVKGVIAGFENA' A
#
# COMPACT_ATOMS: atom_id res chain seq x y z
N MET A 1 -24.08 19.50 32.03
CA MET A 1 -23.46 18.18 32.32
C MET A 1 -23.25 17.44 31.02
N SER A 2 -22.03 17.44 30.48
CA SER A 2 -21.74 16.88 29.16
C SER A 2 -21.15 15.46 29.27
N LEU A 3 -21.84 14.49 28.66
CA LEU A 3 -21.37 13.18 28.16
C LEU A 3 -20.30 12.39 28.96
N LYS A 4 -20.16 12.59 30.28
CA LYS A 4 -19.18 11.86 31.12
C LYS A 4 -19.38 10.34 31.14
N TRP A 5 -20.59 9.87 30.81
CA TRP A 5 -20.95 8.45 30.79
C TRP A 5 -20.49 7.74 29.51
N MET A 6 -20.17 8.48 28.45
CA MET A 6 -19.81 7.91 27.15
C MET A 6 -18.29 7.74 27.07
N PRO A 7 -17.78 6.50 26.96
CA PRO A 7 -16.35 6.26 26.78
C PRO A 7 -15.86 7.02 25.56
N ARG A 8 -14.77 7.80 25.72
CA ARG A 8 -14.11 8.45 24.60
C ARG A 8 -12.93 7.61 24.20
N GLU A 9 -12.96 7.11 22.98
CA GLU A 9 -11.80 6.48 22.37
C GLU A 9 -10.87 7.60 21.88
N HIS A 10 -9.77 7.79 22.61
CA HIS A 10 -8.72 8.75 22.27
C HIS A 10 -7.58 8.12 21.45
N GLU A 11 -7.79 6.89 20.99
CA GLU A 11 -6.79 6.12 20.26
C GLU A 11 -6.90 6.35 18.75
N MET A 12 -5.78 6.18 18.07
CA MET A 12 -5.74 6.21 16.61
C MET A 12 -6.51 5.00 16.08
N LYS A 13 -7.54 5.27 15.29
CA LYS A 13 -8.29 4.24 14.58
C LYS A 13 -7.69 4.06 13.20
N ASP A 14 -7.12 2.89 12.96
CA ASP A 14 -6.72 2.50 11.61
C ASP A 14 -7.98 2.20 10.78
N HIS A 15 -8.11 2.89 9.65
CA HIS A 15 -9.20 2.71 8.70
C HIS A 15 -8.71 2.09 7.38
N SER A 16 -7.43 1.73 7.32
CA SER A 16 -6.87 0.92 6.23
C SER A 16 -7.59 -0.41 6.20
N ARG A 17 -7.98 -0.86 5.00
CA ARG A 17 -8.73 -2.11 4.82
C ARG A 17 -7.81 -3.29 4.57
N TYR A 18 -6.64 -3.04 4.00
CA TYR A 18 -5.70 -4.06 3.59
C TYR A 18 -4.26 -3.61 3.86
N GLY A 19 -3.42 -4.54 4.31
CA GLY A 19 -2.02 -4.29 4.60
C GLY A 19 -1.05 -5.04 3.68
N SER A 20 0.15 -5.24 4.20
CA SER A 20 1.26 -5.87 3.48
C SER A 20 1.08 -7.38 3.25
N GLU A 21 0.09 -8.00 3.90
CA GLU A 21 -0.26 -9.41 3.75
C GLU A 21 -0.69 -9.79 2.32
N HIS A 22 -1.14 -8.82 1.51
CA HIS A 22 -1.55 -9.03 0.13
C HIS A 22 -0.45 -8.76 -0.91
N TRP A 23 0.79 -8.50 -0.45
CA TRP A 23 1.94 -8.32 -1.33
C TRP A 23 2.84 -9.57 -1.34
N GLY A 24 3.44 -9.86 -2.50
CA GLY A 24 4.25 -11.05 -2.69
C GLY A 24 5.47 -10.84 -3.59
N LYS A 25 6.22 -11.93 -3.79
CA LYS A 25 7.36 -12.00 -4.73
C LYS A 25 7.08 -12.93 -5.91
N ASP A 26 6.43 -14.05 -5.65
CA ASP A 26 6.14 -15.08 -6.65
C ASP A 26 4.77 -14.87 -7.31
N ALA A 27 4.67 -15.12 -8.61
CA ALA A 27 3.41 -14.97 -9.34
C ALA A 27 2.41 -16.10 -8.98
N PRO A 28 1.09 -15.82 -8.94
CA PRO A 28 0.45 -14.53 -9.15
C PRO A 28 0.38 -13.68 -7.86
N CYS A 29 0.89 -12.45 -7.89
CA CYS A 29 0.82 -11.53 -6.74
C CYS A 29 0.79 -10.05 -7.15
N THR A 30 0.48 -9.18 -6.19
CA THR A 30 0.77 -7.75 -6.30
C THR A 30 2.09 -7.46 -5.62
N VAL A 31 2.97 -6.73 -6.28
CA VAL A 31 4.28 -6.32 -5.75
C VAL A 31 4.21 -4.85 -5.39
N TYR A 32 4.63 -4.50 -4.17
CA TYR A 32 4.72 -3.13 -3.68
C TYR A 32 6.16 -2.78 -3.33
N GLU A 33 6.68 -1.70 -3.92
CA GLU A 33 8.03 -1.22 -3.68
C GLU A 33 8.05 0.31 -3.49
N LYS A 34 8.87 0.80 -2.56
CA LYS A 34 9.18 2.24 -2.44
C LYS A 34 10.54 2.51 -3.08
N LYS A 35 10.56 3.15 -4.24
CA LYS A 35 11.81 3.51 -4.93
C LYS A 35 12.22 4.94 -4.59
N PRO A 36 13.52 5.22 -4.38
CA PRO A 36 13.98 6.56 -4.05
C PRO A 36 13.61 7.56 -5.15
N LEU A 37 13.05 8.71 -4.77
CA LEU A 37 12.80 9.80 -5.72
C LEU A 37 14.12 10.52 -6.00
N LYS A 38 14.42 10.75 -7.28
CA LYS A 38 15.64 11.45 -7.72
C LYS A 38 15.31 12.81 -8.34
N ASP A 39 16.17 13.79 -8.11
CA ASP A 39 16.13 15.08 -8.80
C ASP A 39 16.60 14.95 -10.27
N PRO A 40 16.49 16.00 -11.11
CA PRO A 40 16.99 15.97 -12.48
C PRO A 40 18.51 15.74 -12.63
N LYS A 41 19.28 15.87 -11.54
CA LYS A 41 20.72 15.59 -11.49
C LYS A 41 21.02 14.16 -11.02
N GLY A 42 20.00 13.38 -10.65
CA GLY A 42 20.11 12.01 -10.18
C GLY A 42 20.30 11.86 -8.66
N ASN A 43 20.29 12.95 -7.88
CA ASN A 43 20.44 12.89 -6.43
C ASN A 43 19.14 12.42 -5.78
N VAL A 44 19.24 11.53 -4.78
CA VAL A 44 18.08 11.08 -4.01
C VAL A 44 17.58 12.21 -3.11
N ILE A 45 16.28 12.46 -3.12
CA ILE A 45 15.64 13.45 -2.25
C ILE A 45 15.22 12.75 -0.95
N PRO A 46 15.81 13.11 0.22
CA PRO A 46 15.51 12.45 1.49
C PRO A 46 14.02 12.55 1.85
N GLY A 47 13.44 11.45 2.33
CA GLY A 47 12.04 11.38 2.74
C GLY A 47 11.03 11.27 1.59
N LEU A 48 11.46 11.37 0.32
CA LEU A 48 10.57 11.20 -0.84
C LEU A 48 10.85 9.88 -1.57
N TYR A 49 9.77 9.25 -2.02
CA TYR A 49 9.82 8.01 -2.79
C TYR A 49 8.71 7.96 -3.85
N ASN A 50 8.92 7.12 -4.85
CA ASN A 50 7.88 6.69 -5.78
C ASN A 50 7.35 5.33 -5.30
N ALA A 51 6.07 5.25 -4.96
CA ALA A 51 5.41 3.97 -4.70
C ALA A 51 5.15 3.25 -6.02
N TRP A 52 5.67 2.04 -6.15
CA TRP A 52 5.49 1.18 -7.32
C TRP A 52 4.57 0.04 -6.95
N ILE A 53 3.38 0.02 -7.55
CA ILE A 53 2.39 -1.05 -7.42
C ILE A 53 2.36 -1.80 -8.74
N ARG A 54 2.82 -3.05 -8.76
CA ARG A 54 2.94 -3.86 -9.99
C ARG A 54 2.14 -5.15 -9.88
N LEU A 55 1.32 -5.41 -10.90
CA LEU A 55 0.67 -6.71 -11.09
C LEU A 55 1.70 -7.70 -11.63
N ASN A 56 1.94 -8.78 -10.89
CA ASN A 56 2.89 -9.84 -11.24
C ASN A 56 2.12 -11.14 -11.55
N ASN A 57 1.55 -11.22 -12.75
CA ASN A 57 0.86 -12.41 -13.24
C ASN A 57 1.17 -12.64 -14.74
N PRO A 58 2.43 -12.98 -15.09
CA PRO A 58 2.88 -13.05 -16.47
C PRO A 58 2.12 -14.09 -17.31
N ASN A 59 1.70 -15.21 -16.70
CA ASN A 59 0.94 -16.27 -17.38
C ASN A 59 -0.44 -15.82 -17.89
N GLN A 60 -0.95 -14.70 -17.39
CA GLN A 60 -2.23 -14.11 -17.81
C GLN A 60 -2.07 -12.64 -18.22
N TYR A 61 -0.91 -12.27 -18.78
CA TYR A 61 -0.62 -10.90 -19.24
C TYR A 61 -0.87 -9.82 -18.17
N ASN A 62 -0.61 -10.16 -16.92
CA ASN A 62 -0.84 -9.34 -15.72
C ASN A 62 -2.31 -9.02 -15.41
N SER A 63 -3.24 -9.81 -15.93
CA SER A 63 -4.62 -9.82 -15.42
C SER A 63 -4.60 -10.12 -13.91
N TYR A 64 -5.37 -9.37 -13.13
CA TYR A 64 -5.39 -9.52 -11.67
C TYR A 64 -6.47 -10.50 -11.21
N THR A 65 -6.17 -11.24 -10.14
CA THR A 65 -7.16 -12.03 -9.40
C THR A 65 -7.86 -11.17 -8.33
N THR A 66 -8.92 -11.71 -7.73
CA THR A 66 -9.59 -11.11 -6.56
C THR A 66 -8.67 -10.96 -5.35
N GLU A 67 -7.63 -11.78 -5.26
CA GLU A 67 -6.63 -11.65 -4.20
C GLU A 67 -5.63 -10.53 -4.53
N MET A 68 -5.16 -10.47 -5.77
CA MET A 68 -4.23 -9.41 -6.20
C MET A 68 -4.83 -8.00 -6.07
N VAL A 69 -6.12 -7.81 -6.35
CA VAL A 69 -6.75 -6.49 -6.24
C VAL A 69 -6.76 -5.96 -4.80
N LYS A 70 -6.80 -6.83 -3.77
CA LYS A 70 -6.62 -6.40 -2.37
C LYS A 70 -5.22 -5.83 -2.14
N GLY A 71 -4.21 -6.45 -2.74
CA GLY A 71 -2.84 -5.93 -2.73
C GLY A 71 -2.70 -4.59 -3.46
N VAL A 72 -3.49 -4.36 -4.52
CA VAL A 72 -3.55 -3.04 -5.19
C VAL A 72 -4.18 -2.00 -4.27
N ILE A 73 -5.29 -2.33 -3.61
CA ILE A 73 -5.96 -1.44 -2.65
C ILE A 73 -5.00 -1.10 -1.50
N ALA A 74 -4.36 -2.10 -0.90
CA ALA A 74 -3.32 -1.91 0.11
C ALA A 74 -2.20 -1.00 -0.41
N GLY A 75 -1.78 -1.20 -1.66
CA GLY A 75 -0.75 -0.39 -2.31
C GLY A 75 -1.11 1.10 -2.35
N PHE A 76 -2.35 1.43 -2.72
CA PHE A 76 -2.82 2.82 -2.74
C PHE A 76 -3.06 3.39 -1.34
N GLU A 77 -3.49 2.59 -0.37
CA GLU A 77 -3.65 3.03 1.03
C GLU A 77 -2.29 3.33 1.71
N ASN A 78 -1.19 2.71 1.25
CA ASN A 78 0.15 2.84 1.84
C ASN A 78 1.14 3.71 1.02
N ALA A 79 0.72 4.23 -0.14
CA ALA A 79 1.53 5.06 -1.05
C ALA A 79 1.66 6.50 -0.53
#